data_AF-A0A2H0PMQ7-F1
#
_entry.id   AF-A0A2H0PMQ7-F1
#
_cell.length_a   1.000
_cell.length_b   1.000
_cell.length_c   1.000
_cell.angle_alpha   90.00
_cell.angle_beta   90.00
_cell.angle_gamma   90.00
#
_symmetry.space_group_name_H-M   'P 1'
#
loop_
_entity.id
_entity.type
_entity.pdbx_description
1 polymer ?
#
loop_
_entity_poly.entity_id
_entity_poly.type
_entity_poly.pdbx_seq_one_letter_code
_entity_poly.pdbx_strand_id
1 'polypeptide(L)'
;MHLIILTVREEEVLQENSFPGLDKRLGSIMIDKGFIDMKQLSAALMAQQELMVKNAKSLKLGEILLFSQQVSPIQLRAALSLQVHRSMQSRNESMRINRMARAKERSHSASRTKPQSFWASLKAKLNF
;
A
#
# COMPACT_ATOMS: atom_id res chain seq x y z
N MET A 1 -43.28 -19.50 -32.92
CA MET A 1 -43.85 -18.90 -31.70
C MET A 1 -43.67 -19.87 -30.55
N HIS A 2 -42.73 -19.61 -29.64
CA HIS A 2 -42.87 -19.71 -28.17
C HIS A 2 -41.50 -19.47 -27.54
N LEU A 3 -41.39 -18.32 -26.87
CA LEU A 3 -40.40 -18.03 -25.83
C LEU A 3 -40.68 -18.91 -24.60
N ILE A 4 -39.63 -19.21 -23.83
CA ILE A 4 -39.53 -19.31 -22.34
C ILE A 4 -38.09 -19.83 -22.07
N ILE A 5 -37.12 -18.96 -21.75
CA ILE A 5 -36.67 -18.51 -20.41
C ILE A 5 -35.51 -19.36 -19.82
N LEU A 6 -34.36 -18.67 -19.70
CA LEU A 6 -33.38 -18.64 -18.60
C LEU A 6 -32.96 -19.95 -17.91
N THR A 7 -31.65 -20.21 -17.91
CA THR A 7 -30.74 -20.18 -16.73
C THR A 7 -29.43 -20.86 -17.11
N VAL A 8 -28.47 -20.11 -17.66
CA VAL A 8 -27.07 -20.57 -17.68
C VAL A 8 -26.43 -20.05 -16.40
N ARG A 9 -26.10 -21.00 -15.53
CA ARG A 9 -25.50 -20.88 -14.21
C ARG A 9 -24.27 -19.95 -14.21
N GLU A 10 -24.37 -18.84 -13.50
CA GLU A 10 -23.28 -17.93 -13.12
C GLU A 10 -22.70 -18.31 -11.75
N GLU A 11 -22.26 -19.56 -11.56
CA GLU A 11 -21.62 -19.97 -10.31
C GLU A 11 -20.31 -20.69 -10.55
N GLU A 12 -19.31 -20.32 -9.74
CA GLU A 12 -17.94 -20.86 -9.61
C GLU A 12 -16.97 -20.35 -10.69
N VAL A 13 -15.98 -19.49 -10.43
CA VAL A 13 -14.99 -19.52 -9.35
C VAL A 13 -14.45 -18.09 -9.14
N LEU A 14 -14.87 -17.41 -8.07
CA LEU A 14 -14.10 -16.28 -7.54
C LEU A 14 -12.97 -16.87 -6.71
N GLN A 15 -11.80 -17.06 -7.35
CA GLN A 15 -10.56 -17.30 -6.62
C GLN A 15 -10.25 -16.06 -5.79
N GLU A 16 -10.63 -16.14 -4.53
CA GLU A 16 -10.25 -15.31 -3.41
C GLU A 16 -8.72 -15.41 -3.20
N ASN A 17 -7.95 -14.73 -4.05
CA ASN A 17 -6.50 -14.58 -3.93
C ASN A 17 -6.11 -13.10 -3.78
N SER A 18 -6.88 -12.34 -3.01
CA SER A 18 -6.45 -11.02 -2.55
C SER A 18 -5.77 -11.15 -1.19
N PHE A 19 -4.46 -11.41 -1.22
CA PHE A 19 -3.57 -11.29 -0.07
C PHE A 19 -3.71 -9.90 0.58
N PRO A 20 -4.01 -9.80 1.88
CA PRO A 20 -4.12 -8.52 2.57
C PRO A 20 -2.72 -7.98 2.87
N GLY A 21 -2.30 -6.93 2.15
CA GLY A 21 -1.08 -6.18 2.45
C GLY A 21 -0.24 -5.68 1.26
N LEU A 22 -0.71 -5.81 0.01
CA LEU A 22 0.09 -5.45 -1.17
C LEU A 22 -0.21 -4.03 -1.67
N ASP A 23 0.86 -3.26 -1.87
CA ASP A 23 0.88 -2.01 -2.64
C ASP A 23 0.24 -2.24 -4.02
N LYS A 24 -1.06 -1.98 -4.16
CA LYS A 24 -1.76 -2.25 -5.42
C LYS A 24 -1.28 -1.28 -6.48
N ARG A 25 -0.61 -1.82 -7.51
CA ARG A 25 -0.21 -1.05 -8.70
C ARG A 25 -1.46 -0.52 -9.39
N LEU A 26 -1.36 0.63 -10.07
CA LEU A 26 -2.50 1.26 -10.75
C LEU A 26 -3.26 0.28 -11.64
N GLY A 27 -2.55 -0.55 -12.43
CA GLY A 27 -3.17 -1.58 -13.26
C GLY A 27 -3.98 -2.62 -12.48
N SER A 28 -3.49 -3.06 -11.31
CA SER A 28 -4.23 -3.98 -10.43
C SER A 28 -5.49 -3.31 -9.87
N ILE A 29 -5.39 -2.05 -9.44
CA ILE A 29 -6.55 -1.29 -8.94
C ILE A 29 -7.62 -1.16 -10.04
N MET A 30 -7.21 -0.91 -11.27
CA MET A 30 -8.15 -0.77 -12.39
C MET A 30 -8.85 -2.07 -12.75
N ILE A 31 -8.15 -3.21 -12.67
CA ILE A 31 -8.76 -4.54 -12.85
C ILE A 31 -9.72 -4.85 -11.69
N ASP A 32 -9.29 -4.62 -10.45
CA ASP A 32 -10.11 -4.87 -9.26
C ASP A 32 -11.41 -4.06 -9.25
N LYS A 33 -11.39 -2.86 -9.86
CA LYS A 33 -12.57 -2.01 -10.03
C LYS A 33 -13.40 -2.33 -11.27
N GLY A 34 -12.97 -3.28 -12.10
CA GLY A 34 -13.64 -3.63 -13.35
C GLY A 34 -13.57 -2.50 -14.39
N PHE A 35 -12.61 -1.57 -14.27
CA PHE A 35 -12.44 -0.49 -15.24
C PHE A 35 -11.77 -0.98 -16.52
N ILE A 36 -10.86 -1.93 -16.39
CA ILE A 36 -10.17 -2.59 -17.51
C ILE A 36 -10.05 -4.09 -17.25
N ASP A 37 -9.91 -4.87 -18.30
CA ASP A 37 -9.56 -6.29 -18.21
C ASP A 37 -8.04 -6.51 -18.30
N MET A 38 -7.61 -7.77 -18.10
CA MET A 38 -6.19 -8.13 -18.20
C MET A 38 -5.61 -7.95 -19.61
N LYS A 39 -6.41 -8.11 -20.66
CA LYS A 39 -5.95 -7.97 -22.05
C LYS A 39 -5.64 -6.50 -22.36
N GLN A 40 -6.53 -5.60 -21.97
CA GLN A 40 -6.39 -4.15 -22.06
C GLN A 40 -5.17 -3.66 -21.27
N LEU A 41 -4.99 -4.14 -20.03
CA LEU A 41 -3.80 -3.81 -19.24
C LEU A 41 -2.52 -4.28 -19.93
N SER A 42 -2.49 -5.49 -20.46
CA SER A 42 -1.31 -6.04 -21.16
C SER A 42 -0.96 -5.23 -22.40
N ALA A 43 -1.95 -4.88 -23.22
CA ALA A 43 -1.76 -4.04 -24.40
C ALA A 43 -1.23 -2.65 -24.06
N ALA A 44 -1.75 -2.03 -23.00
CA ALA A 44 -1.29 -0.72 -22.53
C ALA A 44 0.16 -0.76 -22.02
N LEU A 45 0.56 -1.83 -21.33
CA LEU A 45 1.94 -2.03 -20.88
C LEU A 45 2.91 -2.27 -22.04
N MET A 46 2.51 -3.04 -23.05
CA MET A 46 3.30 -3.23 -24.28
C MET A 46 3.50 -1.90 -25.01
N ALA A 47 2.43 -1.12 -25.18
CA ALA A 47 2.51 0.21 -25.78
C ALA A 47 3.43 1.14 -24.96
N GLN A 48 3.37 1.08 -23.63
CA GLN A 48 4.26 1.85 -22.76
C GLN A 48 5.73 1.51 -23.01
N GLN A 49 6.05 0.22 -23.08
CA GLN A 49 7.41 -0.26 -23.32
C GLN A 49 7.90 0.13 -24.71
N GLU A 50 7.07 -0.02 -25.73
CA GLU A 50 7.40 0.35 -27.10
C GLU A 50 7.66 1.86 -27.25
N LEU A 51 6.85 2.69 -26.58
CA LEU A 51 7.02 4.14 -26.58
C LEU A 51 8.30 4.57 -25.86
N MET A 52 8.65 3.94 -24.75
CA MET A 52 9.91 4.20 -24.03
C MET A 52 11.15 3.90 -24.89
N VAL A 53 11.07 2.87 -25.74
CA VAL A 53 12.19 2.49 -26.62
C VAL A 53 12.29 3.44 -27.82
N LYS A 54 11.16 3.92 -28.37
CA LYS A 54 11.12 4.68 -29.62
C LYS A 54 11.29 6.19 -29.45
N ASN A 55 10.78 6.78 -28.37
CA ASN A 55 10.77 8.22 -28.17
C ASN A 55 11.13 8.50 -26.71
N ALA A 56 12.09 9.39 -26.47
CA ALA A 56 12.62 9.72 -25.12
C ALA A 56 11.58 10.27 -24.11
N LYS A 57 10.28 10.23 -24.43
CA LYS A 57 9.17 10.65 -23.57
C LYS A 57 8.47 9.42 -22.98
N SER A 58 8.72 9.17 -21.70
CA SER A 58 8.06 8.12 -20.94
C SER A 58 6.62 8.51 -20.62
N LEU A 59 5.67 8.02 -21.42
CA LEU A 59 4.24 8.14 -21.10
C LEU A 59 3.88 7.24 -19.92
N LYS A 60 3.06 7.75 -19.02
CA LYS A 60 2.57 6.99 -17.87
C LYS A 60 1.46 6.03 -18.31
N LEU A 61 1.35 4.89 -17.64
CA LEU A 61 0.30 3.89 -17.91
C LEU A 61 -1.11 4.51 -17.92
N GLY A 62 -1.41 5.40 -16.97
CA GLY A 62 -2.71 6.09 -16.92
C GLY A 62 -2.97 7.02 -18.12
N GLU A 63 -1.93 7.61 -18.70
CA GLU A 63 -2.05 8.45 -19.90
C GLU A 63 -2.31 7.59 -21.13
N ILE A 64 -1.62 6.45 -21.24
CA ILE A 64 -1.82 5.49 -22.34
C ILE A 64 -3.24 4.95 -22.32
N LEU A 65 -3.76 4.59 -21.14
CA LEU A 65 -5.13 4.09 -20.98
C LEU A 65 -6.19 5.16 -21.31
N LEU A 66 -5.91 6.44 -21.05
CA LEU A 66 -6.77 7.53 -21.47
C LEU A 66 -6.75 7.72 -22.99
N PHE A 67 -5.56 7.74 -23.59
CA PHE A 67 -5.42 7.93 -25.03
C PHE A 67 -6.00 6.76 -25.84
N SER A 68 -5.91 5.54 -25.32
CA SER A 68 -6.54 4.36 -25.91
C SER A 68 -8.04 4.28 -25.66
N GLN A 69 -8.63 5.26 -24.95
CA GLN A 69 -10.05 5.32 -24.56
C GLN A 69 -10.52 4.10 -23.76
N GLN A 70 -9.58 3.36 -23.13
CA GLN A 70 -9.90 2.20 -22.30
C GLN A 70 -10.41 2.60 -20.91
N VAL A 71 -10.08 3.81 -20.44
CA VAL A 71 -10.59 4.36 -19.19
C VAL A 71 -11.01 5.81 -19.36
N SER A 72 -12.01 6.23 -18.60
CA SER A 72 -12.40 7.63 -18.51
C SER A 72 -11.52 8.40 -17.49
N PRO A 73 -11.43 9.73 -17.60
CA PRO A 73 -10.72 10.57 -16.62
C PRO A 73 -11.24 10.40 -15.19
N ILE A 74 -12.53 10.13 -15.02
CA ILE A 74 -13.16 9.92 -13.71
C ILE A 74 -12.71 8.60 -13.11
N GLN A 75 -12.71 7.52 -13.90
CA GLN A 75 -12.22 6.20 -13.49
C GLN A 75 -10.72 6.22 -13.16
N LEU A 76 -9.91 6.90 -13.97
CA LEU A 76 -8.49 7.07 -13.70
C LEU A 76 -8.26 7.82 -12.38
N ARG A 77 -8.98 8.92 -12.13
CA ARG A 77 -8.88 9.65 -10.84
C ARG A 77 -9.28 8.78 -9.66
N ALA A 78 -10.35 8.01 -9.79
CA ALA A 78 -10.81 7.09 -8.75
C ALA A 78 -9.77 5.99 -8.47
N ALA A 79 -9.10 5.46 -9.50
CA ALA A 79 -8.04 4.48 -9.32
C ALA A 79 -6.78 5.11 -8.68
N LEU A 80 -6.42 6.33 -9.09
CA LEU A 80 -5.27 7.06 -8.54
C LEU A 80 -5.48 7.48 -7.09
N SER A 81 -6.70 7.83 -6.68
CA SER A 81 -6.99 8.17 -5.28
C SER A 81 -6.87 6.97 -4.34
N LEU A 82 -7.08 5.76 -4.87
CA LEU A 82 -6.88 4.50 -4.16
C LEU A 82 -5.42 4.03 -4.13
N GLN A 83 -4.57 4.59 -4.99
CA GLN A 83 -3.16 4.24 -5.06
C GLN A 83 -2.40 4.88 -3.90
N VAL A 84 -2.30 4.18 -2.77
CA VAL A 84 -1.53 4.67 -1.62
C VAL A 84 -0.03 4.42 -1.83
N HIS A 85 0.79 5.46 -1.65
CA HIS A 85 2.24 5.36 -1.75
C HIS A 85 2.88 4.82 -0.47
N ARG A 86 3.57 3.68 -0.58
CA ARG A 86 4.35 2.99 0.46
C ARG A 86 5.30 3.90 1.25
N SER A 87 5.80 4.97 0.64
CA SER A 87 6.72 5.92 1.28
C SER A 87 6.09 6.65 2.47
N MET A 88 4.80 6.99 2.39
CA MET A 88 4.09 7.67 3.47
C MET A 88 3.72 6.71 4.60
N GLN A 89 3.28 5.49 4.27
CA GLN A 89 2.95 4.46 5.25
C GLN A 89 4.17 3.95 6.00
N SER A 90 5.28 3.69 5.30
CA SER A 90 6.55 3.29 5.92
C SER A 90 7.10 4.38 6.84
N ARG A 91 7.02 5.65 6.43
CA ARG A 91 7.39 6.80 7.26
C ARG A 91 6.52 6.92 8.51
N ASN A 92 5.20 6.77 8.37
CA ASN A 92 4.27 6.82 9.51
C ASN A 92 4.49 5.66 10.48
N GLU A 93 4.72 4.45 9.97
CA GLU A 93 4.95 3.27 10.81
C GLU A 93 6.28 3.37 11.56
N SER A 94 7.33 3.84 10.88
CA SER A 94 8.63 4.11 11.51
C SER A 94 8.50 5.16 12.63
N MET A 95 7.70 6.21 12.42
CA MET A 95 7.43 7.22 13.44
C MET A 95 6.64 6.64 14.62
N ARG A 96 5.73 5.69 14.37
CA ARG A 96 4.93 5.01 15.40
C ARG A 96 5.81 4.11 16.27
N ILE A 97 6.64 3.27 15.65
CA ILE A 97 7.57 2.37 16.33
C ILE A 97 8.55 3.18 17.20
N ASN A 98 9.14 4.25 16.67
CA ASN A 98 10.05 5.11 17.44
C ASN A 98 9.36 5.81 18.62
N ARG A 99 8.10 6.24 18.46
CA ARG A 99 7.32 6.82 19.58
C ARG A 99 7.05 5.79 20.67
N MET A 100 6.68 4.56 20.30
CA MET A 100 6.42 3.48 21.25
C MET A 100 7.70 3.05 21.99
N ALA A 101 8.83 2.96 21.30
CA ALA A 101 10.13 2.66 21.90
C ALA A 101 10.51 3.70 22.97
N ARG A 102 10.39 4.99 22.64
CA ARG A 102 10.67 6.10 23.59
C ARG A 102 9.72 6.13 24.79
N ALA A 103 8.45 5.84 24.58
CA ALA A 103 7.48 5.75 25.67
C ALA A 103 7.82 4.59 26.63
N LYS A 104 8.21 3.43 26.07
CA LYS A 104 8.65 2.27 26.85
C LYS A 104 9.94 2.58 27.62
N GLU A 105 10.92 3.23 27.00
CA GLU A 105 12.15 3.67 27.68
C GLU A 105 11.88 4.64 28.84
N ARG A 106 10.95 5.59 28.67
CA ARG A 106 10.55 6.52 29.74
C ARG A 106 9.87 5.81 30.90
N SER A 107 9.02 4.83 30.63
CA SER A 107 8.39 4.01 31.69
C SER A 107 9.41 3.15 32.44
N HIS A 108 10.42 2.59 31.75
CA HIS A 108 11.46 1.74 32.35
C HIS A 108 12.55 2.55 33.07
N SER A 109 12.80 3.81 32.67
CA SER A 109 13.73 4.69 33.38
C SER A 109 13.09 5.35 34.60
N ALA A 110 11.77 5.59 34.59
CA ALA A 110 11.03 6.06 35.75
C ALA A 110 11.00 5.02 36.90
N SER A 111 11.02 3.71 36.59
CA SER A 111 11.16 2.65 37.60
C SER A 111 12.60 2.38 38.03
N ARG A 112 13.59 2.96 37.34
CA ARG A 112 14.99 3.02 37.76
C ARG A 112 15.26 4.35 38.47
N THR A 113 14.48 4.67 39.49
CA THR A 113 14.92 5.65 40.48
C THR A 113 16.27 5.17 41.04
N LYS A 114 17.31 5.96 40.79
CA LYS A 114 18.66 5.75 41.33
C LYS A 114 18.54 5.34 42.79
N PRO A 115 19.26 4.31 43.28
CA PRO A 115 19.32 4.07 44.70
C PRO A 115 20.13 5.21 45.32
N GLN A 116 19.46 6.32 45.60
CA GLN A 116 19.97 7.44 46.37
C GLN A 116 20.38 6.97 47.78
N SER A 117 19.90 5.79 48.20
CA SER A 117 20.32 5.07 49.39
C SER A 117 21.60 4.23 49.24
N PHE A 118 22.04 3.83 48.04
CA PHE A 118 23.20 2.91 47.90
C PHE A 118 24.52 3.64 48.18
N TRP A 119 24.75 4.79 47.53
CA TRP A 119 25.94 5.61 47.80
C TRP A 119 25.88 6.33 49.16
N ALA A 120 24.68 6.61 49.67
CA ALA A 120 24.50 7.14 51.03
C ALA A 120 24.84 6.08 52.10
N SER A 121 24.44 4.82 51.89
CA SER A 121 24.77 3.70 52.78
C SER A 121 26.25 3.31 52.71
N LEU A 122 26.90 3.42 51.54
CA LEU A 122 28.32 3.17 51.39
C LEU A 122 29.19 4.25 52.08
N LYS A 123 28.80 5.53 51.99
CA LYS A 123 29.52 6.61 52.68
C LYS A 123 29.42 6.50 54.21
N ALA A 124 28.26 6.10 54.74
CA ALA A 124 28.11 5.88 56.19
C ALA A 124 28.96 4.72 56.73
N LYS A 125 29.36 3.76 55.89
CA LYS A 125 30.19 2.60 56.24
C LYS A 125 31.70 2.82 56.05
N LEU A 126 32.10 3.96 55.47
CA LEU A 126 33.49 4.30 55.13
C LEU A 126 33.99 5.59 55.82
N ASN A 127 33.32 6.07 56.88
CA ASN A 127 33.85 7.15 57.70
C ASN A 127 35.16 6.72 58.39
N PHE A 128 36.28 7.17 57.81
CA PHE A 128 37.39 7.77 58.55
C PHE A 128 36.98 9.18 59.00
#